data_AF-A0A1E4T7Q1-F1
#
_entry.id   AF-A0A1E4T7Q1-F1
#
_cell.length_a   1.000
_cell.length_b   1.000
_cell.length_c   1.000
_cell.angle_alpha   90.00
_cell.angle_beta   90.00
_cell.angle_gamma   90.00
#
_symmetry.space_group_name_H-M   'P 1'
#
loop_
_entity.id
_entity.type
_entity.pdbx_description
1 polymer ?
#
loop_
_entity_poly.entity_id
_entity_poly.type
_entity_poly.pdbx_seq_one_letter_code
_entity_poly.pdbx_strand_id
1 'polypeptide(L)'
;MSDDNGLYTVTSGDRYINNDIAENSASQGSSDSHQDNKRTPSNQTDQVANESIAEADLESALSFEHVDLDDETEEAPDAFILKYGHINVRYIKRPPVKPWTFNRPFALNFFYNGVLYRTRNERTESGKIELFLDLMYVGIVAKLASNATEEATWLSLLRYILFFIPVFQVWADIKDFLNYYFNEDLSQKLYIVWILSLLIIYTNGTNYEVDSTKHTAVIVVPYILCRLSLSISLFVYAQFIPQHYHQNIIYATTLLITCSLWISVIFVKIRTKIGLSIMIFALETIFWFFSYHPIIKKKLSLKYSTAVNIEHEVERFGAFYVIAIGEFLYNVVATSQKENFGEGLTEKVGRAIMLMLIAFLMLYFYFNGDGSARAIHPLRRSGWTAAAYMLLHAPLISSLILSADAAADLCYEDELESNGLSYFFTGGLCCTLLMLFTLAMLEKSIDDLADEDPGASKATHYVSKFWRIAPRIPVGVILVCLSYAELEITKLFGTVLSLLVILFAYELIIMQCRPRLPSCQNS
;
A
#
# COMPACT_ATOMS: atom_id res chain seq x y z
N MET A 1 16.60 10.47 30.43
CA MET A 1 16.01 9.12 30.61
C MET A 1 16.04 8.52 29.21
N SER A 2 17.06 7.71 28.98
CA SER A 2 17.64 7.39 27.68
C SER A 2 16.97 6.19 27.03
N ASP A 3 16.37 6.40 25.86
CA ASP A 3 15.81 5.36 25.00
C ASP A 3 16.92 4.83 24.06
N ASP A 4 17.34 3.59 24.28
CA ASP A 4 18.18 2.82 23.36
C ASP A 4 17.34 2.34 22.17
N ASN A 5 17.39 3.10 21.06
CA ASN A 5 16.85 2.72 19.77
C ASN A 5 17.85 1.82 19.01
N GLY A 6 17.87 0.53 19.36
CA GLY A 6 18.52 -0.51 18.57
C GLY A 6 17.62 -1.00 17.42
N LEU A 7 17.57 -0.26 16.31
CA LEU A 7 17.19 -0.79 15.00
C LEU A 7 18.31 -0.46 14.02
N TYR A 8 19.05 -1.50 13.61
CA TYR A 8 19.94 -1.58 12.45
C TYR A 8 20.93 -0.43 12.26
N THR A 9 22.11 -0.56 12.88
CA THR A 9 23.35 0.04 12.38
C THR A 9 23.80 -0.72 11.13
N VAL A 10 23.94 0.01 10.02
CA VAL A 10 24.62 -0.46 8.81
C VAL A 10 26.11 -0.58 9.16
N THR A 11 26.63 -1.80 9.24
CA THR A 11 28.08 -2.01 9.30
C THR A 11 28.59 -2.17 7.86
N SER A 12 29.29 -1.16 7.38
CA SER A 12 30.11 -1.21 6.18
C SER A 12 31.38 -2.01 6.51
N GLY A 13 31.74 -2.99 5.68
CA GLY A 13 32.97 -3.75 5.86
C GLY A 13 33.05 -5.00 5.00
N ASP A 14 33.17 -4.84 3.69
CA ASP A 14 33.66 -5.89 2.81
C ASP A 14 35.11 -6.25 3.20
N ARG A 15 35.36 -7.52 3.51
CA ARG A 15 36.70 -8.10 3.44
C ARG A 15 36.67 -9.35 2.56
N TYR A 16 37.26 -9.18 1.39
CA TYR A 16 37.78 -10.23 0.52
C TYR A 16 38.53 -11.28 1.35
N ILE A 17 38.07 -12.54 1.28
CA ILE A 17 38.84 -13.70 1.73
C ILE A 17 39.70 -14.15 0.56
N ASN A 18 41.02 -13.89 0.66
CA ASN A 18 42.01 -14.50 -0.21
C ASN A 18 42.44 -15.83 0.44
N ASN A 19 42.26 -16.92 -0.30
CA ASN A 19 42.86 -18.22 -0.01
C ASN A 19 44.37 -18.13 -0.23
N ASP A 20 45.16 -18.58 0.75
CA ASP A 20 46.52 -19.06 0.50
C ASP A 20 46.81 -20.29 1.36
N ILE A 21 47.25 -21.33 0.65
CA ILE A 21 47.71 -22.63 1.12
C ILE A 21 49.19 -22.47 1.51
N ALA A 22 49.58 -22.94 2.70
CA ALA A 22 50.99 -23.27 2.97
C ALA A 22 51.15 -24.31 4.10
N GLU A 23 52.03 -25.26 3.81
CA GLU A 23 52.34 -26.49 4.52
C GLU A 23 53.20 -26.32 5.80
N ASN A 24 53.29 -27.43 6.55
CA ASN A 24 54.43 -27.92 7.34
C ASN A 24 54.80 -27.20 8.65
N SER A 25 54.69 -27.91 9.77
CA SER A 25 55.79 -28.77 10.28
C SER A 25 55.57 -29.21 11.74
N ALA A 26 56.06 -30.41 12.03
CA ALA A 26 55.98 -31.10 13.31
C ALA A 26 56.89 -30.52 14.39
N SER A 27 56.52 -30.69 15.67
CA SER A 27 57.49 -31.09 16.71
C SER A 27 56.80 -31.79 17.88
N GLN A 28 57.42 -32.89 18.31
CA GLN A 28 57.08 -33.71 19.46
C GLN A 28 57.50 -33.04 20.78
N GLY A 29 56.79 -33.35 21.86
CA GLY A 29 57.22 -33.05 23.22
C GLY A 29 56.36 -33.75 24.27
N SER A 30 56.83 -34.90 24.75
CA SER A 30 56.29 -35.69 25.86
C SER A 30 56.63 -35.08 27.23
N SER A 31 55.71 -35.15 28.21
CA SER A 31 55.93 -35.74 29.55
C SER A 31 54.85 -35.36 30.58
N ASP A 32 54.28 -36.39 31.20
CA ASP A 32 53.95 -36.56 32.62
C ASP A 32 52.90 -35.73 33.39
N SER A 33 51.85 -36.47 33.80
CA SER A 33 51.21 -36.58 35.12
C SER A 33 50.81 -35.31 35.90
N HIS A 34 49.49 -35.15 36.11
CA HIS A 34 48.88 -35.27 37.44
C HIS A 34 47.35 -35.21 37.35
N GLN A 35 46.68 -36.18 38.00
CA GLN A 35 45.25 -36.13 38.30
C GLN A 35 44.97 -35.02 39.30
N ASP A 36 43.99 -34.16 39.00
CA ASP A 36 43.18 -33.53 40.04
C ASP A 36 41.74 -33.35 39.58
N ASN A 37 40.84 -33.97 40.34
CA ASN A 37 39.42 -34.11 40.06
C ASN A 37 38.66 -32.92 40.66
N LYS A 38 38.27 -31.94 39.85
CA LYS A 38 37.26 -30.94 40.21
C LYS A 38 36.13 -30.95 39.17
N ARG A 39 34.97 -31.46 39.61
CA ARG A 39 33.69 -31.37 38.89
C ARG A 39 33.33 -29.90 38.67
N THR A 40 33.17 -29.52 37.42
CA THR A 40 32.52 -28.28 36.97
C THR A 40 31.20 -28.69 36.31
N PRO A 41 30.06 -28.04 36.58
CA PRO A 41 28.80 -28.44 35.97
C PRO A 41 28.79 -28.07 34.47
N SER A 42 28.12 -28.95 33.73
CA SER A 42 27.84 -28.97 32.30
C SER A 42 27.29 -27.65 31.75
N ASN A 43 28.12 -26.85 31.08
CA ASN A 43 27.66 -25.74 30.22
C ASN A 43 27.65 -26.12 28.72
N GLN A 44 28.37 -27.18 28.32
CA GLN A 44 28.39 -27.64 26.92
C GLN A 44 27.16 -28.48 26.56
N THR A 45 26.64 -29.28 27.48
CA THR A 45 25.46 -30.12 27.23
C THR A 45 24.18 -29.30 27.10
N ASP A 46 24.07 -28.19 27.83
CA ASP A 46 22.91 -27.29 27.75
C ASP A 46 22.97 -26.35 26.53
N GLN A 47 24.17 -25.99 26.04
CA GLN A 47 24.33 -25.26 24.78
C GLN A 47 24.03 -26.14 23.57
N VAL A 48 24.53 -27.37 23.53
CA VAL A 48 24.24 -28.32 22.45
C VAL A 48 22.77 -28.78 22.50
N ALA A 49 22.18 -28.94 23.68
CA ALA A 49 20.75 -29.20 23.82
C ALA A 49 19.90 -28.00 23.33
N ASN A 50 20.26 -26.76 23.68
CA ASN A 50 19.54 -25.58 23.18
C ASN A 50 19.72 -25.35 21.68
N GLU A 51 20.91 -25.61 21.12
CA GLU A 51 21.15 -25.54 19.67
C GLU A 51 20.38 -26.63 18.93
N SER A 52 20.38 -27.88 19.43
CA SER A 52 19.62 -28.98 18.82
C SER A 52 18.10 -28.83 18.96
N ILE A 53 17.60 -28.22 20.05
CA ILE A 53 16.18 -27.89 20.21
C ILE A 53 15.81 -26.71 19.30
N ALA A 54 16.70 -25.72 19.13
CA ALA A 54 16.49 -24.62 18.19
C ALA A 54 16.49 -25.11 16.73
N GLU A 55 17.38 -26.04 16.36
CA GLU A 55 17.41 -26.70 15.05
C GLU A 55 16.20 -27.62 14.84
N ALA A 56 15.77 -28.39 15.83
CA ALA A 56 14.59 -29.25 15.72
C ALA A 56 13.28 -28.42 15.65
N ASP A 57 13.19 -27.31 16.38
CA ASP A 57 12.09 -26.34 16.25
C ASP A 57 12.13 -25.60 14.91
N LEU A 58 13.33 -25.40 14.36
CA LEU A 58 13.57 -24.79 13.05
C LEU A 58 13.18 -25.76 11.93
N GLU A 59 13.56 -27.04 12.00
CA GLU A 59 13.12 -28.12 11.07
C GLU A 59 11.61 -28.39 11.16
N SER A 60 11.04 -28.36 12.37
CA SER A 60 9.60 -28.50 12.60
C SER A 60 8.80 -27.31 12.04
N ALA A 61 9.36 -26.09 12.12
CA ALA A 61 8.77 -24.88 11.57
C ALA A 61 9.06 -24.65 10.08
N LEU A 62 10.14 -25.24 9.57
CA LEU A 62 10.59 -25.23 8.19
C LEU A 62 10.61 -26.66 7.67
N SER A 63 9.43 -27.20 7.37
CA SER A 63 9.33 -28.32 6.40
C SER A 63 9.65 -27.88 4.96
N PHE A 64 10.36 -26.76 4.81
CA PHE A 64 10.76 -26.15 3.55
C PHE A 64 12.27 -26.31 3.41
N GLU A 65 12.65 -27.13 2.44
CA GLU A 65 14.01 -27.19 1.89
C GLU A 65 14.58 -25.76 1.75
N HIS A 66 15.66 -25.48 2.47
CA HIS A 66 16.47 -24.30 2.22
C HIS A 66 17.03 -24.41 0.80
N VAL A 67 16.86 -23.37 0.01
CA VAL A 67 17.49 -23.29 -1.30
C VAL A 67 18.85 -22.62 -1.08
N ASP A 68 19.91 -23.42 -1.11
CA ASP A 68 21.26 -22.89 -1.29
C ASP A 68 21.31 -22.13 -2.61
N LEU A 69 21.91 -20.94 -2.59
CA LEU A 69 21.97 -20.06 -3.75
C LEU A 69 22.97 -20.63 -4.75
N ASP A 70 22.49 -21.32 -5.79
CA ASP A 70 23.22 -21.40 -7.04
C ASP A 70 23.11 -20.04 -7.75
N ASP A 71 24.27 -19.41 -7.98
CA ASP A 71 24.54 -18.07 -8.53
C ASP A 71 24.14 -17.87 -10.02
N GLU A 72 23.10 -18.54 -10.51
CA GLU A 72 22.78 -18.50 -11.94
C GLU A 72 21.44 -17.83 -12.23
N THR A 73 21.41 -16.50 -12.09
CA THR A 73 20.72 -15.55 -13.01
C THR A 73 20.90 -14.13 -12.45
N GLU A 74 21.91 -13.40 -12.93
CA GLU A 74 21.99 -11.94 -12.75
C GLU A 74 20.86 -11.27 -13.54
N GLU A 75 19.63 -11.32 -13.01
CA GLU A 75 18.59 -10.38 -13.40
C GLU A 75 19.01 -8.98 -12.92
N ALA A 76 18.88 -7.97 -13.79
CA ALA A 76 19.22 -6.60 -13.45
C ALA A 76 18.48 -6.19 -12.15
N PRO A 77 19.15 -5.48 -11.22
CA PRO A 77 18.54 -5.15 -9.94
C PRO A 77 17.25 -4.32 -10.16
N ASP A 78 16.14 -4.79 -9.59
CA ASP A 78 14.85 -4.11 -9.65
C ASP A 78 14.99 -2.61 -9.29
N ALA A 79 14.26 -1.75 -10.00
CA ALA A 79 14.25 -0.30 -9.74
C ALA A 79 13.92 0.03 -8.27
N PHE A 80 13.09 -0.81 -7.63
CA PHE A 80 12.80 -0.73 -6.21
C PHE A 80 14.05 -0.94 -5.33
N ILE A 81 14.87 -1.95 -5.63
CA ILE A 81 16.10 -2.25 -4.90
C ILE A 81 17.14 -1.15 -5.12
N LEU A 82 17.25 -0.63 -6.34
CA LEU A 82 18.16 0.48 -6.66
C LEU A 82 17.85 1.74 -5.83
N LYS A 83 16.55 2.04 -5.63
CA LYS A 83 16.09 3.22 -4.90
C LYS A 83 16.11 3.05 -3.38
N TYR A 84 15.61 1.91 -2.87
CA TYR A 84 15.39 1.68 -1.45
C TYR A 84 16.45 0.78 -0.77
N GLY A 85 17.36 0.20 -1.55
CA GLY A 85 18.42 -0.70 -1.08
C GLY A 85 17.95 -2.13 -0.80
N HIS A 86 18.91 -3.05 -0.71
CA HIS A 86 18.63 -4.47 -0.49
C HIS A 86 17.91 -4.76 0.84
N ILE A 87 17.17 -5.87 0.84
CA ILE A 87 16.50 -6.44 2.01
C ILE A 87 17.20 -7.77 2.31
N ASN A 88 17.58 -8.00 3.57
CA ASN A 88 18.15 -9.28 3.99
C ASN A 88 17.02 -10.31 4.09
N VAL A 89 16.95 -11.21 3.12
CA VAL A 89 15.87 -12.19 2.95
C VAL A 89 16.48 -13.59 2.93
N ARG A 90 15.89 -14.50 3.70
CA ARG A 90 16.12 -15.94 3.55
C ARG A 90 15.02 -16.53 2.68
N TYR A 91 15.41 -17.10 1.55
CA TYR A 91 14.45 -17.66 0.61
C TYR A 91 14.00 -19.06 1.04
N ILE A 92 12.71 -19.32 0.89
CA ILE A 92 12.08 -20.63 1.11
C ILE A 92 11.44 -21.13 -0.19
N LYS A 93 11.41 -22.44 -0.39
CA LYS A 93 10.77 -23.05 -1.55
C LYS A 93 9.25 -22.94 -1.43
N ARG A 94 8.57 -22.52 -2.51
CA ARG A 94 7.09 -22.54 -2.55
C ARG A 94 6.60 -23.99 -2.65
N PRO A 95 5.60 -24.42 -1.85
CA PRO A 95 5.00 -25.73 -2.05
C PRO A 95 4.31 -25.80 -3.43
N PRO A 96 4.24 -26.98 -4.07
CA PRO A 96 3.58 -27.13 -5.36
C PRO A 96 2.09 -26.80 -5.22
N VAL A 97 1.61 -25.91 -6.08
CA VAL A 97 0.25 -25.37 -6.04
C VAL A 97 -0.53 -25.89 -7.23
N LYS A 98 -1.76 -26.36 -7.01
CA LYS A 98 -2.64 -26.86 -8.08
C LYS A 98 -3.78 -25.87 -8.32
N PRO A 99 -3.89 -25.20 -9.47
CA PRO A 99 -4.78 -24.04 -9.66
C PRO A 99 -6.28 -24.35 -9.59
N TRP A 100 -6.68 -25.61 -9.84
CA TRP A 100 -8.10 -26.02 -9.90
C TRP A 100 -8.52 -26.95 -8.75
N THR A 101 -7.68 -27.13 -7.73
CA THR A 101 -7.99 -27.96 -6.56
C THR A 101 -7.69 -27.21 -5.28
N PHE A 102 -8.41 -27.51 -4.20
CA PHE A 102 -8.14 -26.94 -2.88
C PHE A 102 -6.71 -27.25 -2.42
N ASN A 103 -5.92 -26.19 -2.17
CA ASN A 103 -4.56 -26.33 -1.68
C ASN A 103 -4.54 -26.03 -0.18
N ARG A 104 -3.63 -26.70 0.54
CA ARG A 104 -3.40 -26.37 1.95
C ARG A 104 -2.84 -24.95 2.05
N PRO A 105 -3.42 -24.07 2.89
CA PRO A 105 -2.87 -22.74 3.12
C PRO A 105 -1.42 -22.77 3.63
N PHE A 106 -0.59 -21.83 3.18
CA PHE A 106 0.78 -21.65 3.64
C PHE A 106 1.14 -20.17 3.64
N ALA A 107 2.08 -19.77 4.50
CA ALA A 107 2.58 -18.40 4.59
C ALA A 107 3.61 -18.13 3.49
N LEU A 108 3.48 -17.01 2.78
CA LEU A 108 4.45 -16.60 1.76
C LEU A 108 5.60 -15.79 2.35
N ASN A 109 5.33 -15.04 3.41
CA ASN A 109 6.29 -14.17 4.06
C ASN A 109 6.07 -14.17 5.58
N PHE A 110 7.13 -14.38 6.35
CA PHE A 110 7.06 -14.26 7.81
C PHE A 110 8.42 -13.87 8.40
N PHE A 111 8.38 -13.27 9.59
CA PHE A 111 9.54 -13.05 10.42
C PHE A 111 9.71 -14.19 11.42
N TYR A 112 10.95 -14.63 11.58
CA TYR A 112 11.36 -15.56 12.62
C TYR A 112 12.60 -15.01 13.31
N ASN A 113 12.52 -14.74 14.61
CA ASN A 113 13.61 -14.14 15.40
C ASN A 113 14.26 -12.90 14.74
N GLY A 114 13.45 -12.07 14.07
CA GLY A 114 13.91 -10.85 13.38
C GLY A 114 14.43 -11.05 11.96
N VAL A 115 14.58 -12.29 11.49
CA VAL A 115 14.98 -12.61 10.11
C VAL A 115 13.75 -12.79 9.23
N LEU A 116 13.76 -12.21 8.03
CA LEU A 116 12.69 -12.31 7.05
C LEU A 116 12.83 -13.58 6.20
N TYR A 117 11.81 -14.43 6.24
CA TYR A 117 11.68 -15.60 5.37
C TYR A 117 10.64 -15.32 4.28
N ARG A 118 10.97 -15.60 3.02
CA ARG A 118 10.13 -15.29 1.85
C ARG A 118 10.23 -16.39 0.79
N THR A 119 9.12 -16.74 0.16
CA THR A 119 9.13 -17.66 -0.99
C THR A 119 9.84 -17.08 -2.22
N ARG A 120 10.72 -17.86 -2.87
CA ARG A 120 11.43 -17.48 -4.13
C ARG A 120 10.49 -17.60 -5.35
N ASN A 121 10.74 -16.78 -6.36
CA ASN A 121 10.05 -16.61 -7.66
C ASN A 121 8.95 -15.53 -7.67
N GLU A 122 8.96 -14.73 -8.74
CA GLU A 122 7.87 -13.82 -9.08
C GLU A 122 6.56 -14.58 -9.17
N ARG A 123 5.51 -13.96 -8.63
CA ARG A 123 4.14 -14.42 -8.79
C ARG A 123 3.63 -14.06 -10.20
N THR A 124 4.32 -14.48 -11.26
CA THR A 124 4.07 -14.00 -12.65
C THR A 124 2.62 -14.22 -13.11
N GLU A 125 1.88 -15.16 -12.50
CA GLU A 125 0.45 -15.37 -12.75
C GLU A 125 -0.51 -14.66 -11.76
N SER A 126 -0.06 -14.23 -10.57
CA SER A 126 -0.93 -13.57 -9.57
C SER A 126 -1.40 -12.20 -9.99
N GLY A 127 -0.54 -11.47 -10.71
CA GLY A 127 -0.82 -10.09 -11.11
C GLY A 127 -2.12 -9.95 -11.89
N LYS A 128 -2.56 -10.98 -12.65
CA LYS A 128 -3.77 -10.91 -13.49
C LYS A 128 -5.06 -10.88 -12.68
N ILE A 129 -5.19 -11.74 -11.66
CA ILE A 129 -6.41 -11.80 -10.82
C ILE A 129 -6.47 -10.58 -9.91
N GLU A 130 -5.33 -10.18 -9.35
CA GLU A 130 -5.22 -8.99 -8.51
C GLU A 130 -5.56 -7.73 -9.32
N LEU A 131 -5.02 -7.59 -10.54
CA LEU A 131 -5.35 -6.47 -11.43
C LEU A 131 -6.81 -6.50 -11.89
N PHE A 132 -7.37 -7.68 -12.19
CA PHE A 132 -8.80 -7.83 -12.50
C PHE A 132 -9.68 -7.35 -11.34
N LEU A 133 -9.30 -7.69 -10.11
CA LEU A 133 -9.97 -7.23 -8.91
C LEU A 133 -9.89 -5.70 -8.82
N ASP A 134 -8.70 -5.12 -8.93
CA ASP A 134 -8.51 -3.66 -8.85
C ASP A 134 -9.39 -2.92 -9.86
N LEU A 135 -9.52 -3.46 -11.08
CA LEU A 135 -10.39 -2.91 -12.13
C LEU A 135 -11.87 -2.92 -11.74
N MET A 136 -12.37 -4.00 -11.14
CA MET A 136 -13.77 -4.07 -10.67
C MET A 136 -14.03 -3.10 -9.51
N TYR A 137 -13.04 -2.91 -8.62
CA TYR A 137 -13.15 -1.96 -7.51
C TYR A 137 -13.18 -0.51 -8.00
N VAL A 138 -12.34 -0.13 -8.97
CA VAL A 138 -12.42 1.23 -9.55
C VAL A 138 -13.81 1.49 -10.13
N GLY A 139 -14.40 0.56 -10.88
CA GLY A 139 -15.74 0.74 -11.42
C GLY A 139 -16.83 0.93 -10.35
N ILE A 140 -16.71 0.25 -9.21
CA ILE A 140 -17.59 0.48 -8.05
C ILE A 140 -17.40 1.90 -7.49
N VAL A 141 -16.15 2.33 -7.28
CA VAL A 141 -15.85 3.65 -6.72
C VAL A 141 -16.26 4.77 -7.68
N ALA A 142 -16.07 4.59 -8.98
CA ALA A 142 -16.55 5.50 -10.02
C ALA A 142 -18.07 5.67 -9.95
N LYS A 143 -18.84 4.58 -9.79
CA LYS A 143 -20.28 4.70 -9.61
C LYS A 143 -20.66 5.46 -8.33
N LEU A 144 -19.92 5.29 -7.24
CA LEU A 144 -20.15 6.07 -6.03
C LEU A 144 -19.83 7.56 -6.23
N ALA A 145 -18.80 7.89 -7.02
CA ALA A 145 -18.44 9.26 -7.37
C ALA A 145 -19.53 9.90 -8.24
N SER A 146 -20.01 9.20 -9.27
CA SER A 146 -21.12 9.63 -10.13
C SER A 146 -22.40 9.92 -9.34
N ASN A 147 -22.75 9.08 -8.35
CA ASN A 147 -23.88 9.37 -7.46
C ASN A 147 -23.67 10.65 -6.62
N ALA A 148 -22.42 11.07 -6.41
CA ALA A 148 -22.10 12.28 -5.66
C ALA A 148 -22.14 13.53 -6.55
N THR A 149 -21.68 13.42 -7.80
CA THR A 149 -21.64 14.53 -8.76
C THR A 149 -23.02 14.94 -9.25
N GLU A 150 -23.99 14.01 -9.29
CA GLU A 150 -25.39 14.30 -9.67
C GLU A 150 -26.00 15.52 -8.95
N GLU A 151 -25.79 15.64 -7.63
CA GLU A 151 -26.25 16.79 -6.84
C GLU A 151 -25.12 17.77 -6.50
N ALA A 152 -23.88 17.30 -6.51
CA ALA A 152 -22.65 18.05 -6.20
C ALA A 152 -22.71 18.91 -4.92
N THR A 153 -23.40 18.44 -3.87
CA THR A 153 -23.50 19.14 -2.58
C THR A 153 -22.49 18.62 -1.54
N TRP A 154 -22.29 19.38 -0.46
CA TRP A 154 -21.48 18.92 0.68
C TRP A 154 -22.05 17.67 1.36
N LEU A 155 -23.36 17.47 1.28
CA LEU A 155 -24.00 16.26 1.79
C LEU A 155 -23.71 15.06 0.88
N SER A 156 -23.71 15.26 -0.43
CA SER A 156 -23.35 14.25 -1.42
C SER A 156 -21.88 13.84 -1.27
N LEU A 157 -20.98 14.80 -0.98
CA LEU A 157 -19.58 14.52 -0.63
C LEU A 157 -19.45 13.65 0.63
N LEU A 158 -20.17 14.00 1.71
CA LEU A 158 -20.15 13.20 2.93
C LEU A 158 -20.68 11.78 2.69
N ARG A 159 -21.77 11.64 1.92
CA ARG A 159 -22.35 10.36 1.52
C ARG A 159 -21.34 9.52 0.73
N TYR A 160 -20.65 10.14 -0.22
CA TYR A 160 -19.58 9.51 -1.01
C TYR A 160 -18.47 8.97 -0.11
N ILE A 161 -17.91 9.79 0.79
CA ILE A 161 -16.82 9.39 1.69
C ILE A 161 -17.26 8.21 2.57
N LEU A 162 -18.48 8.27 3.14
CA LEU A 162 -19.00 7.22 4.02
C LEU A 162 -19.22 5.88 3.29
N PHE A 163 -19.56 5.90 2.00
CA PHE A 163 -19.70 4.68 1.20
C PHE A 163 -18.40 4.21 0.56
N PHE A 164 -17.47 5.11 0.29
CA PHE A 164 -16.15 4.78 -0.21
C PHE A 164 -15.32 4.00 0.81
N ILE A 165 -15.33 4.42 2.08
CA ILE A 165 -14.50 3.80 3.14
C ILE A 165 -14.72 2.27 3.25
N PRO A 166 -15.97 1.74 3.33
CA PRO A 166 -16.22 0.31 3.30
C PRO A 166 -15.64 -0.41 2.10
N VAL A 167 -15.82 0.15 0.89
CA VAL A 167 -15.35 -0.44 -0.35
C VAL A 167 -13.82 -0.51 -0.35
N PHE A 168 -13.16 0.59 0.04
CA PHE A 168 -11.71 0.63 0.17
C PHE A 168 -11.19 -0.35 1.24
N GLN A 169 -11.90 -0.48 2.36
CA GLN A 169 -11.54 -1.44 3.41
C GLN A 169 -11.60 -2.88 2.90
N VAL A 170 -12.66 -3.27 2.18
CA VAL A 170 -12.77 -4.62 1.62
C VAL A 170 -11.69 -4.87 0.55
N TRP A 171 -11.36 -3.86 -0.26
CA TRP A 171 -10.22 -3.94 -1.18
C TRP A 171 -8.90 -4.19 -0.45
N ALA A 172 -8.62 -3.40 0.60
CA ALA A 172 -7.41 -3.51 1.40
C ALA A 172 -7.31 -4.89 2.08
N ASP A 173 -8.43 -5.41 2.58
CA ASP A 173 -8.51 -6.75 3.18
C ASP A 173 -8.10 -7.86 2.19
N ILE A 174 -8.63 -7.83 0.95
CA ILE A 174 -8.29 -8.84 -0.05
C ILE A 174 -6.84 -8.69 -0.49
N LYS A 175 -6.39 -7.46 -0.73
CA LYS A 175 -5.00 -7.17 -1.10
C LYS A 175 -4.04 -7.71 -0.03
N ASP A 176 -4.28 -7.42 1.25
CA ASP A 176 -3.49 -7.95 2.37
C ASP A 176 -3.55 -9.48 2.42
N PHE A 177 -4.74 -10.06 2.30
CA PHE A 177 -4.93 -11.51 2.35
C PHE A 177 -4.16 -12.24 1.23
N LEU A 178 -4.21 -11.73 0.00
CA LEU A 178 -3.45 -12.28 -1.12
C LEU A 178 -1.94 -12.04 -0.95
N ASN A 179 -1.53 -10.90 -0.39
CA ASN A 179 -0.11 -10.64 -0.08
C ASN A 179 0.47 -11.73 0.84
N TYR A 180 -0.28 -12.14 1.86
CA TYR A 180 0.15 -13.17 2.82
C TYR A 180 0.04 -14.61 2.31
N TYR A 181 -1.03 -14.93 1.56
CA TYR A 181 -1.45 -16.32 1.34
C TYR A 181 -1.79 -16.71 -0.10
N PHE A 182 -1.42 -15.92 -1.09
CA PHE A 182 -1.64 -16.24 -2.51
C PHE A 182 -1.33 -17.71 -2.89
N ASN A 183 -2.39 -18.45 -3.25
CA ASN A 183 -2.33 -19.83 -3.69
C ASN A 183 -3.11 -20.09 -4.99
N GLU A 184 -3.80 -19.07 -5.54
CA GLU A 184 -4.56 -19.11 -6.79
C GLU A 184 -5.50 -20.31 -6.99
N ASP A 185 -5.92 -20.93 -5.90
CA ASP A 185 -6.73 -22.12 -5.96
C ASP A 185 -8.21 -21.78 -6.20
N LEU A 186 -9.02 -22.82 -6.39
CA LEU A 186 -10.46 -22.64 -6.57
C LEU A 186 -11.11 -21.91 -5.38
N SER A 187 -10.57 -22.06 -4.17
CA SER A 187 -11.13 -21.40 -2.97
C SER A 187 -10.92 -19.89 -3.00
N GLN A 188 -9.72 -19.41 -3.36
CA GLN A 188 -9.44 -17.98 -3.48
C GLN A 188 -10.21 -17.35 -4.64
N LYS A 189 -10.32 -18.06 -5.76
CA LYS A 189 -11.13 -17.63 -6.91
C LYS A 189 -12.61 -17.47 -6.55
N LEU A 190 -13.20 -18.48 -5.88
CA LEU A 190 -14.59 -18.41 -5.41
C LEU A 190 -14.78 -17.34 -4.33
N TYR A 191 -13.81 -17.16 -3.44
CA TYR A 191 -13.82 -16.10 -2.44
C TYR A 191 -13.88 -14.72 -3.09
N ILE A 192 -13.04 -14.45 -4.08
CA ILE A 192 -13.05 -13.16 -4.82
C ILE A 192 -14.40 -12.93 -5.50
N VAL A 193 -14.93 -13.93 -6.23
CA VAL A 193 -16.24 -13.80 -6.90
C VAL A 193 -17.36 -13.55 -5.89
N TRP A 194 -17.33 -14.23 -4.74
CA TRP A 194 -18.28 -14.01 -3.65
C TRP A 194 -18.24 -12.58 -3.12
N ILE A 195 -17.04 -12.05 -2.83
CA ILE A 195 -16.89 -10.67 -2.34
C ILE A 195 -17.35 -9.65 -3.39
N LEU A 196 -16.98 -9.83 -4.66
CA LEU A 196 -17.42 -8.94 -5.74
C LEU A 196 -18.95 -8.97 -5.90
N SER A 197 -19.58 -10.13 -5.77
CA SER A 197 -21.05 -10.26 -5.80
C SER A 197 -21.72 -9.48 -4.66
N LEU A 198 -21.14 -9.54 -3.45
CA LEU A 198 -21.62 -8.75 -2.31
C LEU A 198 -21.43 -7.24 -2.54
N LEU A 199 -20.32 -6.82 -3.15
CA LEU A 199 -20.08 -5.41 -3.45
C LEU A 199 -20.99 -4.87 -4.55
N ILE A 200 -21.42 -5.69 -5.50
CA ILE A 200 -22.46 -5.31 -6.47
C ILE A 200 -23.78 -5.01 -5.74
N ILE A 201 -24.19 -5.87 -4.80
CA ILE A 201 -25.40 -5.65 -3.98
C ILE A 201 -25.25 -4.38 -3.13
N TYR A 202 -24.09 -4.21 -2.48
CA TYR A 202 -23.75 -3.02 -1.70
C TYR A 202 -23.93 -1.74 -2.52
N THR A 203 -23.27 -1.69 -3.68
CA THR A 203 -23.21 -0.51 -4.55
C THR A 203 -24.59 -0.18 -5.11
N ASN A 204 -25.34 -1.20 -5.57
CA ASN A 204 -26.72 -1.00 -6.01
C ASN A 204 -27.61 -0.46 -4.88
N GLY A 205 -27.39 -0.94 -3.65
CA GLY A 205 -28.05 -0.46 -2.44
C GLY A 205 -27.83 1.04 -2.19
N THR A 206 -26.68 1.60 -2.57
CA THR A 206 -26.35 3.02 -2.34
C THR A 206 -27.21 3.99 -3.15
N ASN A 207 -27.91 3.53 -4.19
CA ASN A 207 -28.84 4.35 -4.98
C ASN A 207 -30.14 4.66 -4.21
N TYR A 208 -30.44 3.90 -3.15
CA TYR A 208 -31.64 4.10 -2.36
C TYR A 208 -31.38 5.01 -1.15
N GLU A 209 -32.39 5.78 -0.75
CA GLU A 209 -32.33 6.60 0.46
C GLU A 209 -32.29 5.72 1.73
N VAL A 210 -31.40 6.09 2.66
CA VAL A 210 -31.06 5.30 3.86
C VAL A 210 -32.04 5.55 5.03
N ASP A 211 -33.26 5.99 4.74
CA ASP A 211 -34.28 6.28 5.75
C ASP A 211 -35.02 5.03 6.21
N SER A 212 -35.18 4.06 5.31
CA SER A 212 -35.80 2.77 5.62
C SER A 212 -34.79 1.77 6.18
N THR A 213 -35.21 1.02 7.20
CA THR A 213 -34.45 -0.12 7.73
C THR A 213 -34.10 -1.13 6.64
N LYS A 214 -35.02 -1.36 5.68
CA LYS A 214 -34.81 -2.29 4.56
C LYS A 214 -33.67 -1.83 3.65
N HIS A 215 -33.69 -0.56 3.23
CA HIS A 215 -32.64 -0.01 2.35
C HIS A 215 -31.28 0.01 3.05
N THR A 216 -31.27 0.38 4.34
CA THR A 216 -30.04 0.36 5.15
C THR A 216 -29.47 -1.05 5.26
N ALA A 217 -30.33 -2.06 5.45
CA ALA A 217 -29.89 -3.46 5.53
C ALA A 217 -29.25 -3.93 4.21
N VAL A 218 -29.79 -3.54 3.05
CA VAL A 218 -29.22 -3.90 1.74
C VAL A 218 -27.80 -3.34 1.55
N ILE A 219 -27.44 -2.25 2.22
CA ILE A 219 -26.08 -1.69 2.19
C ILE A 219 -25.21 -2.33 3.27
N VAL A 220 -25.67 -2.38 4.53
CA VAL A 220 -24.84 -2.79 5.67
C VAL A 220 -24.59 -4.30 5.69
N VAL A 221 -25.58 -5.12 5.31
CA VAL A 221 -25.46 -6.59 5.37
C VAL A 221 -24.38 -7.12 4.43
N PRO A 222 -24.30 -6.73 3.14
CA PRO A 222 -23.21 -7.17 2.28
C PRO A 222 -21.83 -6.80 2.83
N TYR A 223 -21.65 -5.60 3.39
CA TYR A 223 -20.39 -5.22 4.02
C TYR A 223 -20.06 -6.13 5.23
N ILE A 224 -21.02 -6.39 6.12
CA ILE A 224 -20.84 -7.35 7.22
C ILE A 224 -20.45 -8.73 6.67
N LEU A 225 -21.08 -9.20 5.59
CA LEU A 225 -20.77 -10.49 4.99
C LEU A 225 -19.36 -10.53 4.40
N CYS A 226 -18.87 -9.44 3.77
CA CYS A 226 -17.48 -9.35 3.32
C CYS A 226 -16.51 -9.52 4.50
N ARG A 227 -16.73 -8.75 5.57
CA ARG A 227 -15.88 -8.73 6.77
C ARG A 227 -15.93 -10.05 7.54
N LEU A 228 -17.11 -10.66 7.63
CA LEU A 228 -17.30 -11.97 8.24
C LEU A 228 -16.62 -13.07 7.41
N SER A 229 -16.68 -12.99 6.08
CA SER A 229 -15.99 -13.92 5.19
C SER A 229 -14.47 -13.87 5.40
N LEU A 230 -13.89 -12.68 5.54
CA LEU A 230 -12.48 -12.52 5.92
C LEU A 230 -12.18 -13.11 7.30
N SER A 231 -13.00 -12.82 8.30
CA SER A 231 -12.83 -13.37 9.66
C SER A 231 -12.82 -14.91 9.65
N ILE A 232 -13.76 -15.54 8.93
CA ILE A 232 -13.82 -17.00 8.77
C ILE A 232 -12.55 -17.52 8.06
N SER A 233 -12.12 -16.88 6.97
CA SER A 233 -10.90 -17.25 6.26
C SER A 233 -9.68 -17.18 7.17
N LEU A 234 -9.53 -16.14 7.99
CA LEU A 234 -8.43 -16.00 8.93
C LEU A 234 -8.44 -17.08 10.02
N PHE A 235 -9.62 -17.44 10.55
CA PHE A 235 -9.75 -18.55 11.50
C PHE A 235 -9.33 -19.89 10.88
N VAL A 236 -9.80 -20.18 9.67
CA VAL A 236 -9.44 -21.41 8.94
C VAL A 236 -7.93 -21.42 8.68
N TYR A 237 -7.36 -20.32 8.18
CA TYR A 237 -5.94 -20.25 7.84
C TYR A 237 -5.04 -20.32 9.06
N ALA A 238 -5.47 -19.79 10.22
CA ALA A 238 -4.74 -19.93 11.48
C ALA A 238 -4.51 -21.42 11.84
N GLN A 239 -5.45 -22.32 11.56
CA GLN A 239 -5.31 -23.75 11.86
C GLN A 239 -4.19 -24.42 11.04
N PHE A 240 -3.94 -23.94 9.81
CA PHE A 240 -2.95 -24.55 8.91
C PHE A 240 -1.58 -23.88 8.97
N ILE A 241 -1.50 -22.64 9.44
CA ILE A 241 -0.32 -21.77 9.38
C ILE A 241 0.09 -21.34 10.80
N PRO A 242 0.93 -22.13 11.50
CA PRO A 242 1.38 -21.82 12.85
C PRO A 242 2.08 -20.45 12.95
N GLN A 243 2.77 -20.02 11.90
CA GLN A 243 3.55 -18.77 11.86
C GLN A 243 2.69 -17.52 12.00
N HIS A 244 1.40 -17.58 11.65
CA HIS A 244 0.48 -16.44 11.73
C HIS A 244 -0.69 -16.67 12.69
N TYR A 245 -0.69 -17.79 13.42
CA TYR A 245 -1.79 -18.22 14.28
C TYR A 245 -2.30 -17.12 15.19
N HIS A 246 -1.46 -16.58 16.08
CA HIS A 246 -1.90 -15.60 17.08
C HIS A 246 -2.43 -14.31 16.45
N GLN A 247 -1.77 -13.81 15.40
CA GLN A 247 -2.18 -12.57 14.74
C GLN A 247 -3.50 -12.74 13.99
N ASN A 248 -3.67 -13.86 13.28
CA ASN A 248 -4.91 -14.16 12.59
C ASN A 248 -6.08 -14.33 13.55
N ILE A 249 -5.89 -15.03 14.68
CA ILE A 249 -6.96 -15.20 15.68
C ILE A 249 -7.36 -13.86 16.30
N ILE A 250 -6.38 -13.04 16.73
CA ILE A 250 -6.66 -11.71 17.29
C ILE A 250 -7.45 -10.87 16.28
N TYR A 251 -6.97 -10.78 15.05
CA TYR A 251 -7.62 -9.95 14.04
C TYR A 251 -9.01 -10.49 13.68
N ALA A 252 -9.15 -11.80 13.49
CA ALA A 252 -10.44 -12.43 13.21
C ALA A 252 -11.47 -12.21 14.33
N THR A 253 -11.06 -12.26 15.60
CA THR A 253 -11.93 -11.93 16.73
C THR A 253 -12.34 -10.46 16.72
N THR A 254 -11.43 -9.54 16.43
CA THR A 254 -11.77 -8.11 16.34
C THR A 254 -12.78 -7.82 15.22
N LEU A 255 -12.68 -8.53 14.08
CA LEU A 255 -13.66 -8.43 12.99
C LEU A 255 -15.05 -8.92 13.42
N LEU A 256 -15.15 -10.00 14.20
CA LEU A 256 -16.45 -10.47 14.71
C LEU A 256 -17.11 -9.42 15.63
N ILE A 257 -16.31 -8.74 16.45
CA ILE A 257 -16.79 -7.66 17.32
C ILE A 257 -17.33 -6.51 16.48
N THR A 258 -16.58 -6.04 15.48
CA THR A 258 -17.02 -4.91 14.65
C THR A 258 -18.22 -5.28 13.76
N CYS A 259 -18.27 -6.50 13.22
CA CYS A 259 -19.45 -7.03 12.52
C CYS A 259 -20.71 -6.99 13.40
N SER A 260 -20.58 -7.33 14.69
CA SER A 260 -21.70 -7.27 15.63
C SER A 260 -22.16 -5.83 15.89
N LEU A 261 -21.23 -4.87 15.94
CA LEU A 261 -21.55 -3.44 16.07
C LEU A 261 -22.27 -2.90 14.82
N TRP A 262 -21.88 -3.34 13.63
CA TRP A 262 -22.52 -2.93 12.36
C TRP A 262 -24.01 -3.29 12.29
N ILE A 263 -24.44 -4.39 12.92
CA ILE A 263 -25.87 -4.75 12.99
C ILE A 263 -26.70 -3.62 13.62
N SER A 264 -26.12 -2.91 14.60
CA SER A 264 -26.81 -1.81 15.28
C SER A 264 -27.09 -0.63 14.35
N VAL A 265 -26.26 -0.39 13.32
CA VAL A 265 -26.44 0.70 12.34
C VAL A 265 -27.73 0.58 11.55
N ILE A 266 -28.24 -0.65 11.35
CA ILE A 266 -29.44 -0.92 10.55
C ILE A 266 -30.70 -0.31 11.19
N PHE A 267 -30.76 -0.27 12.52
CA PHE A 267 -31.98 0.05 13.27
C PHE A 267 -32.05 1.48 13.82
N VAL A 268 -30.96 2.26 13.72
CA VAL A 268 -30.89 3.61 14.30
C VAL A 268 -31.32 4.70 13.30
N LYS A 269 -31.47 5.95 13.76
CA LYS A 269 -31.82 7.11 12.91
C LYS A 269 -30.61 7.64 12.14
N ILE A 270 -30.81 8.33 11.01
CA ILE A 270 -29.74 8.77 10.09
C ILE A 270 -28.55 9.49 10.76
N ARG A 271 -28.78 10.45 11.66
CA ARG A 271 -27.69 11.15 12.37
C ARG A 271 -26.86 10.21 13.23
N THR A 272 -27.54 9.28 13.91
CA THR A 272 -26.89 8.24 14.71
C THR A 272 -26.19 7.21 13.84
N LYS A 273 -26.74 6.88 12.66
CA LYS A 273 -26.07 6.00 11.68
C LYS A 273 -24.71 6.54 11.30
N ILE A 274 -24.66 7.81 10.88
CA ILE A 274 -23.41 8.47 10.48
C ILE A 274 -22.38 8.44 11.62
N GLY A 275 -22.77 8.87 12.83
CA GLY A 275 -21.87 8.86 13.98
C GLY A 275 -21.39 7.47 14.37
N LEU A 276 -22.28 6.48 14.34
CA LEU A 276 -21.95 5.09 14.67
C LEU A 276 -21.04 4.46 13.62
N SER A 277 -21.28 4.71 12.33
CA SER A 277 -20.42 4.25 11.23
C SER A 277 -19.00 4.81 11.35
N ILE A 278 -18.85 6.12 11.59
CA ILE A 278 -17.53 6.75 11.79
C ILE A 278 -16.81 6.13 12.99
N MET A 279 -17.53 5.93 14.10
CA MET A 279 -16.97 5.27 15.29
C MET A 279 -16.51 3.84 14.98
N ILE A 280 -17.31 3.05 14.25
CA ILE A 280 -16.94 1.67 13.93
C ILE A 280 -15.75 1.64 12.97
N PHE A 281 -15.67 2.50 11.95
CA PHE A 281 -14.50 2.60 11.08
C PHE A 281 -13.22 2.94 11.87
N ALA A 282 -13.31 3.86 12.82
CA ALA A 282 -12.19 4.19 13.70
C ALA A 282 -11.77 2.97 14.54
N LEU A 283 -12.73 2.22 15.09
CA LEU A 283 -12.45 0.98 15.82
C LEU A 283 -11.79 -0.08 14.93
N GLU A 284 -12.29 -0.27 13.70
CA GLU A 284 -11.69 -1.20 12.73
C GLU A 284 -10.24 -0.85 12.41
N THR A 285 -9.96 0.45 12.22
CA THR A 285 -8.60 0.96 11.98
C THR A 285 -7.69 0.72 13.19
N ILE A 286 -8.19 0.99 14.40
CA ILE A 286 -7.46 0.76 15.65
C ILE A 286 -7.17 -0.73 15.86
N PHE A 287 -8.14 -1.61 15.58
CA PHE A 287 -7.98 -3.05 15.73
C PHE A 287 -7.00 -3.62 14.71
N TRP A 288 -7.06 -3.18 13.45
CA TRP A 288 -6.06 -3.54 12.44
C TRP A 288 -4.66 -3.09 12.88
N PHE A 289 -4.51 -1.84 13.31
CA PHE A 289 -3.24 -1.32 13.80
C PHE A 289 -2.73 -2.16 14.99
N PHE A 290 -3.59 -2.44 15.97
CA PHE A 290 -3.24 -3.28 17.12
C PHE A 290 -2.77 -4.69 16.72
N SER A 291 -3.39 -5.28 15.70
CA SER A 291 -3.11 -6.67 15.28
C SER A 291 -1.78 -6.82 14.54
N TYR A 292 -1.33 -5.78 13.85
CA TYR A 292 -0.15 -5.83 12.98
C TYR A 292 1.02 -4.92 13.42
N HIS A 293 0.83 -4.04 14.39
CA HIS A 293 1.88 -3.09 14.78
C HIS A 293 3.09 -3.76 15.48
N PRO A 294 4.34 -3.39 15.13
CA PRO A 294 5.57 -3.94 15.71
C PRO A 294 5.65 -3.90 17.24
N ILE A 295 5.12 -2.85 17.88
CA ILE A 295 5.14 -2.72 19.35
C ILE A 295 4.32 -3.83 20.01
N ILE A 296 3.16 -4.16 19.45
CA ILE A 296 2.28 -5.19 20.01
C ILE A 296 2.92 -6.57 19.85
N LYS A 297 3.56 -6.81 18.70
CA LYS A 297 4.33 -8.04 18.45
C LYS A 297 5.45 -8.23 19.47
N LYS A 298 6.21 -7.17 19.76
CA LYS A 298 7.26 -7.19 20.80
C LYS A 298 6.69 -7.46 22.18
N LYS A 299 5.56 -6.83 22.53
CA LYS A 299 4.89 -7.03 23.83
C LYS A 299 4.35 -8.45 24.01
N LEU A 300 3.89 -9.07 22.93
CA LEU A 300 3.39 -10.45 22.92
C LEU A 300 4.51 -11.51 22.85
N SER A 301 5.79 -11.10 22.75
CA SER A 301 6.96 -11.99 22.66
C SER A 301 6.80 -13.08 21.59
N LEU A 302 6.25 -12.73 20.43
CA LEU A 302 5.94 -13.69 19.37
C LEU A 302 7.23 -14.22 18.70
N LYS A 303 7.40 -15.55 18.67
CA LYS A 303 8.47 -16.25 17.93
C LYS A 303 8.36 -16.04 16.41
N TYR A 304 7.13 -15.99 15.91
CA TYR A 304 6.80 -15.74 14.51
C TYR A 304 5.98 -14.47 14.35
N SER A 305 6.17 -13.75 13.24
CA SER A 305 5.31 -12.63 12.91
C SER A 305 5.00 -12.53 11.42
N THR A 306 3.81 -12.04 11.09
CA THR A 306 3.40 -11.66 9.75
C THR A 306 4.32 -10.60 9.15
N ALA A 307 4.82 -10.90 7.96
CA ALA A 307 5.59 -10.00 7.13
C ALA A 307 4.79 -9.67 5.86
N VAL A 308 4.76 -8.40 5.49
CA VAL A 308 4.20 -7.93 4.22
C VAL A 308 5.30 -7.99 3.16
N ASN A 309 4.99 -8.48 1.96
CA ASN A 309 5.86 -8.24 0.82
C ASN A 309 5.73 -6.76 0.41
N ILE A 310 6.75 -5.97 0.71
CA ILE A 310 6.75 -4.51 0.56
C ILE A 310 6.71 -4.13 -0.92
N GLU A 311 7.46 -4.83 -1.75
CA GLU A 311 7.55 -4.60 -3.19
C GLU A 311 6.18 -4.83 -3.83
N HIS A 312 5.55 -5.97 -3.50
CA HIS A 312 4.19 -6.28 -3.94
C HIS A 312 3.17 -5.27 -3.41
N GLU A 313 3.30 -4.85 -2.16
CA GLU A 313 2.41 -3.86 -1.54
C GLU A 313 2.42 -2.53 -2.31
N VAL A 314 3.61 -2.04 -2.64
CA VAL A 314 3.81 -0.82 -3.42
C VAL A 314 3.29 -0.99 -4.84
N GLU A 315 3.53 -2.15 -5.47
CA GLU A 315 3.00 -2.47 -6.80
C GLU A 315 1.46 -2.41 -6.82
N ARG A 316 0.78 -2.98 -5.81
CA ARG A 316 -0.70 -2.97 -5.75
C ARG A 316 -1.26 -1.56 -5.59
N PHE A 317 -0.70 -0.74 -4.71
CA PHE A 317 -1.12 0.66 -4.59
C PHE A 317 -0.87 1.46 -5.88
N GLY A 318 0.27 1.23 -6.53
CA GLY A 318 0.59 1.86 -7.81
C GLY A 318 -0.35 1.43 -8.93
N ALA A 319 -0.65 0.14 -9.05
CA ALA A 319 -1.61 -0.39 -10.02
C ALA A 319 -3.01 0.20 -9.80
N PHE A 320 -3.49 0.25 -8.56
CA PHE A 320 -4.79 0.84 -8.25
C PHE A 320 -4.84 2.34 -8.57
N TYR A 321 -3.75 3.08 -8.28
CA TYR A 321 -3.63 4.49 -8.66
C TYR A 321 -3.68 4.68 -10.19
N VAL A 322 -2.97 3.86 -10.97
CA VAL A 322 -2.99 3.91 -12.44
C VAL A 322 -4.39 3.64 -12.99
N ILE A 323 -5.10 2.66 -12.45
CA ILE A 323 -6.48 2.37 -12.89
C ILE A 323 -7.40 3.53 -12.53
N ALA A 324 -7.25 4.12 -11.34
CA ALA A 324 -8.02 5.30 -10.94
C ALA A 324 -7.75 6.52 -11.84
N ILE A 325 -6.51 6.71 -12.31
CA ILE A 325 -6.17 7.72 -13.34
C ILE A 325 -6.91 7.43 -14.66
N GLY A 326 -7.15 6.17 -14.99
CA GLY A 326 -7.92 5.76 -16.17
C GLY A 326 -9.33 6.34 -16.24
N GLU A 327 -9.97 6.64 -15.10
CA GLU A 327 -11.30 7.26 -15.03
C GLU A 327 -11.35 8.65 -15.69
N PHE A 328 -10.24 9.40 -15.66
CA PHE A 328 -10.14 10.69 -16.34
C PHE A 328 -10.34 10.56 -17.86
N LEU A 329 -9.87 9.46 -18.45
CA LEU A 329 -10.01 9.19 -19.87
C LEU A 329 -11.31 8.45 -20.19
N TYR A 330 -11.68 7.47 -19.37
CA TYR A 330 -12.87 6.64 -19.62
C TYR A 330 -14.13 7.50 -19.71
N ASN A 331 -14.36 8.41 -18.75
CA ASN A 331 -15.59 9.20 -18.70
C ASN A 331 -15.74 10.22 -19.85
N VAL A 332 -14.63 10.65 -20.46
CA VAL A 332 -14.67 11.53 -21.65
C VAL A 332 -14.67 10.76 -22.98
N VAL A 333 -14.38 9.46 -22.97
CA VAL A 333 -14.45 8.62 -24.19
C VAL A 333 -15.75 7.82 -24.24
N ALA A 334 -16.33 7.49 -23.08
CA ALA A 334 -17.60 6.78 -22.95
C ALA A 334 -18.82 7.69 -23.24
N THR A 335 -18.81 8.38 -24.38
CA THR A 335 -19.84 9.33 -24.80
C THR A 335 -21.16 8.63 -25.13
N SER A 336 -22.27 9.27 -24.80
CA SER A 336 -23.61 8.85 -25.20
C SER A 336 -24.14 9.71 -26.35
N GLN A 337 -25.26 9.33 -27.00
CA GLN A 337 -25.89 10.21 -28.00
C GLN A 337 -26.30 11.57 -27.41
N LYS A 338 -26.58 11.62 -26.10
CA LYS A 338 -26.97 12.84 -25.39
C LYS A 338 -25.75 13.63 -24.90
N GLU A 339 -24.72 12.93 -24.43
CA GLU A 339 -23.44 13.50 -23.98
C GLU A 339 -22.38 13.24 -25.05
N ASN A 340 -22.42 14.06 -26.10
CA ASN A 340 -21.44 14.01 -27.17
C ASN A 340 -20.68 15.34 -27.27
N PHE A 341 -19.47 15.26 -27.80
CA PHE A 341 -18.58 16.41 -27.95
C PHE A 341 -18.87 17.22 -29.24
N GLY A 342 -19.95 16.93 -29.95
CA GLY A 342 -20.24 17.49 -31.27
C GLY A 342 -19.35 16.95 -32.39
N GLU A 343 -19.59 17.41 -33.61
CA GLU A 343 -18.80 17.03 -34.78
C GLU A 343 -17.53 17.90 -34.91
N GLY A 344 -16.35 17.28 -34.94
CA GLY A 344 -15.07 17.97 -35.19
C GLY A 344 -14.33 18.44 -33.94
N LEU A 345 -13.44 19.43 -34.09
CA LEU A 345 -12.65 20.02 -33.00
C LEU A 345 -13.47 21.11 -32.31
N THR A 346 -14.30 20.71 -31.36
CA THR A 346 -15.12 21.62 -30.55
C THR A 346 -14.38 22.07 -29.29
N GLU A 347 -14.93 23.08 -28.60
CA GLU A 347 -14.44 23.52 -27.30
C GLU A 347 -14.50 22.39 -26.26
N LYS A 348 -15.55 21.56 -26.28
CA LYS A 348 -15.71 20.42 -25.38
C LYS A 348 -14.62 19.37 -25.62
N VAL A 349 -14.23 19.10 -26.88
CA VAL A 349 -13.06 18.24 -27.18
C VAL A 349 -11.78 18.85 -26.60
N GLY A 350 -11.62 20.17 -26.68
CA GLY A 350 -10.51 20.88 -26.04
C GLY A 350 -10.44 20.63 -24.54
N ARG A 351 -11.58 20.70 -23.84
CA ARG A 351 -11.68 20.40 -22.40
C ARG A 351 -11.28 18.95 -22.08
N ALA A 352 -11.76 17.98 -22.86
CA ALA A 352 -11.39 16.57 -22.72
C ALA A 352 -9.88 16.33 -22.89
N ILE A 353 -9.25 16.98 -23.88
CA ILE A 353 -7.79 16.91 -24.08
C ILE A 353 -7.05 17.51 -22.87
N MET A 354 -7.51 18.66 -22.35
CA MET A 354 -6.92 19.25 -21.14
C MET A 354 -7.05 18.31 -19.94
N LEU A 355 -8.20 17.63 -19.78
CA LEU A 355 -8.41 16.66 -18.71
C LEU A 355 -7.46 15.47 -18.81
N MET A 356 -7.24 14.93 -20.01
CA MET A 356 -6.25 13.89 -20.25
C MET A 356 -4.82 14.34 -19.90
N LEU A 357 -4.46 15.59 -20.22
CA LEU A 357 -3.16 16.14 -19.85
C LEU A 357 -3.02 16.31 -18.33
N ILE A 358 -4.08 16.73 -17.64
CA ILE A 358 -4.13 16.78 -16.17
C ILE A 358 -3.89 15.38 -15.57
N ALA A 359 -4.56 14.36 -16.12
CA ALA A 359 -4.40 12.96 -15.71
C ALA A 359 -2.95 12.48 -15.87
N PHE A 360 -2.31 12.81 -16.99
CA PHE A 360 -0.90 12.51 -17.22
C PHE A 360 0.05 13.19 -16.21
N LEU A 361 -0.22 14.45 -15.85
CA LEU A 361 0.56 15.15 -14.83
C LEU A 361 0.37 14.52 -13.43
N MET A 362 -0.85 14.10 -13.08
CA MET A 362 -1.11 13.37 -11.83
C MET A 362 -0.36 12.04 -11.77
N LEU A 363 -0.34 11.29 -12.88
CA LEU A 363 0.45 10.07 -13.00
C LEU A 363 1.94 10.33 -12.72
N TYR A 364 2.50 11.39 -13.31
CA TYR A 364 3.89 11.78 -13.08
C TYR A 364 4.15 12.11 -11.60
N PHE A 365 3.29 12.91 -10.96
CA PHE A 365 3.50 13.31 -9.56
C PHE A 365 3.49 12.13 -8.58
N TYR A 366 2.82 11.03 -8.91
CA TYR A 366 2.82 9.80 -8.11
C TYR A 366 4.11 8.99 -8.29
N PHE A 367 4.52 8.66 -9.52
CA PHE A 367 5.65 7.75 -9.76
C PHE A 367 7.02 8.43 -9.75
N ASN A 368 7.09 9.68 -10.19
CA ASN A 368 8.35 10.41 -10.39
C ASN A 368 8.50 11.62 -9.46
N GLY A 369 7.43 11.93 -8.71
CA GLY A 369 7.34 13.14 -7.90
C GLY A 369 7.68 12.97 -6.42
N ASP A 370 8.43 11.93 -6.03
CA ASP A 370 8.78 11.68 -4.63
C ASP A 370 9.95 12.56 -4.12
N GLY A 371 10.66 13.20 -5.05
CA GLY A 371 11.79 14.09 -4.79
C GLY A 371 12.96 13.38 -4.10
N SER A 372 13.23 12.11 -4.41
CA SER A 372 14.39 11.38 -3.89
C SER A 372 14.92 10.36 -4.89
N ALA A 373 16.21 10.44 -5.21
CA ALA A 373 16.91 9.42 -5.98
C ALA A 373 17.17 8.16 -5.13
N ARG A 374 17.56 8.36 -3.86
CA ARG A 374 17.65 7.29 -2.85
C ARG A 374 16.87 7.64 -1.60
N ALA A 375 16.09 6.68 -1.11
CA ALA A 375 15.24 6.89 0.05
C ALA A 375 15.09 5.61 0.89
N ILE A 376 14.61 5.76 2.13
CA ILE A 376 14.12 4.64 2.94
C ILE A 376 12.60 4.65 2.84
N HIS A 377 12.05 3.53 2.35
CA HIS A 377 10.61 3.38 2.14
C HIS A 377 9.82 3.46 3.48
N PRO A 378 8.63 4.08 3.53
CA PRO A 378 7.85 4.25 4.76
C PRO A 378 7.47 2.92 5.43
N LEU A 379 7.21 1.88 4.63
CA LEU A 379 6.92 0.52 5.10
C LEU A 379 8.12 -0.14 5.82
N ARG A 380 9.36 0.31 5.57
CA ARG A 380 10.58 -0.22 6.21
C ARG A 380 10.99 0.57 7.47
N ARG A 381 10.57 1.83 7.58
CA ARG A 381 11.08 2.76 8.59
C ARG A 381 10.47 2.54 9.98
N SER A 382 9.14 2.55 10.09
CA SER A 382 8.44 2.30 11.35
C SER A 382 7.00 1.85 11.12
N GLY A 383 6.40 1.20 12.11
CA GLY A 383 4.99 0.78 12.05
C GLY A 383 4.02 1.95 11.86
N TRP A 384 4.34 3.12 12.42
CA TRP A 384 3.55 4.35 12.23
C TRP A 384 3.59 4.85 10.80
N THR A 385 4.77 4.83 10.18
CA THR A 385 4.95 5.37 8.84
C THR A 385 4.43 4.40 7.78
N ALA A 386 4.49 3.10 8.08
CA ALA A 386 3.81 2.07 7.32
C ALA A 386 2.28 2.25 7.35
N ALA A 387 1.70 2.43 8.54
CA ALA A 387 0.26 2.66 8.68
C ALA A 387 -0.18 3.95 7.98
N ALA A 388 0.56 5.05 8.15
CA ALA A 388 0.28 6.31 7.46
C ALA A 388 0.34 6.15 5.95
N TYR A 389 1.35 5.45 5.41
CA TYR A 389 1.45 5.16 3.97
C TYR A 389 0.21 4.43 3.47
N MET A 390 -0.20 3.33 4.12
CA MET A 390 -1.38 2.55 3.70
C MET A 390 -2.68 3.35 3.82
N LEU A 391 -2.87 4.10 4.91
CA LEU A 391 -4.11 4.86 5.16
C LEU A 391 -4.24 6.09 4.26
N LEU A 392 -3.15 6.77 3.89
CA LEU A 392 -3.18 7.96 3.02
C LEU A 392 -3.54 7.64 1.57
N HIS A 393 -3.38 6.40 1.12
CA HIS A 393 -3.84 6.00 -0.22
C HIS A 393 -5.36 6.02 -0.35
N ALA A 394 -6.11 5.83 0.74
CA ALA A 394 -7.57 5.88 0.72
C ALA A 394 -8.10 7.26 0.30
N PRO A 395 -7.77 8.38 1.00
CA PRO A 395 -8.19 9.71 0.56
C PRO A 395 -7.54 10.13 -0.76
N LEU A 396 -6.33 9.65 -1.08
CA LEU A 396 -5.69 9.91 -2.38
C LEU A 396 -6.55 9.38 -3.53
N ILE A 397 -6.90 8.09 -3.52
CA ILE A 397 -7.66 7.44 -4.59
C ILE A 397 -9.09 7.97 -4.62
N SER A 398 -9.72 8.19 -3.46
CA SER A 398 -11.06 8.75 -3.36
C SER A 398 -11.16 10.14 -3.99
N SER A 399 -10.25 11.04 -3.62
CA SER A 399 -10.28 12.41 -4.16
C SER A 399 -9.92 12.47 -5.64
N LEU A 400 -9.06 11.57 -6.11
CA LEU A 400 -8.69 11.46 -7.51
C LEU A 400 -9.88 11.02 -8.38
N ILE A 401 -10.59 9.96 -7.99
CA ILE A 401 -11.75 9.45 -8.76
C ILE A 401 -12.91 10.47 -8.72
N LEU A 402 -13.18 11.08 -7.57
CA LEU A 402 -14.19 12.14 -7.47
C LEU A 402 -13.88 13.34 -8.37
N SER A 403 -12.60 13.70 -8.46
CA SER A 403 -12.15 14.75 -9.36
C SER A 403 -12.34 14.39 -10.83
N ALA A 404 -11.98 13.15 -11.21
CA ALA A 404 -12.13 12.62 -12.56
C ALA A 404 -13.57 12.67 -13.05
N ASP A 405 -14.48 12.19 -12.20
CA ASP A 405 -15.91 12.08 -12.47
C ASP A 405 -16.55 13.47 -12.61
N ALA A 406 -16.32 14.37 -11.64
CA ALA A 406 -16.81 15.74 -11.69
C ALA A 406 -16.27 16.53 -12.90
N ALA A 407 -15.01 16.30 -13.27
CA ALA A 407 -14.42 16.95 -14.45
C ALA A 407 -15.04 16.46 -15.75
N ALA A 408 -15.40 15.18 -15.84
CA ALA A 408 -16.04 14.63 -17.03
C ALA A 408 -17.44 15.24 -17.22
N ASP A 409 -18.24 15.35 -16.16
CA ASP A 409 -19.56 16.01 -16.21
C ASP A 409 -19.42 17.47 -16.69
N LEU A 410 -18.45 18.22 -16.14
CA LEU A 410 -18.14 19.59 -16.57
C LEU A 410 -17.74 19.70 -18.04
N CYS A 411 -17.14 18.66 -18.64
CA CYS A 411 -16.76 18.70 -20.05
C CYS A 411 -17.98 18.76 -20.98
N TYR A 412 -19.14 18.23 -20.54
CA TYR A 412 -20.37 18.21 -21.33
C TYR A 412 -21.24 19.45 -21.14
N GLU A 413 -21.13 20.15 -20.01
CA GLU A 413 -21.89 21.37 -19.70
C GLU A 413 -21.48 22.55 -20.60
N ASP A 414 -22.45 23.35 -21.04
CA ASP A 414 -22.17 24.57 -21.82
C ASP A 414 -21.80 25.76 -20.91
N GLU A 415 -22.47 25.87 -19.77
CA GLU A 415 -22.27 26.91 -18.75
C GLU A 415 -22.22 26.28 -17.36
N LEU A 416 -21.51 26.93 -16.42
CA LEU A 416 -21.41 26.46 -15.04
C LEU A 416 -22.71 26.81 -14.29
N GLU A 417 -23.68 25.90 -14.26
CA GLU A 417 -24.95 26.12 -13.57
C GLU A 417 -24.79 26.11 -12.04
N SER A 418 -23.88 25.26 -11.52
CA SER A 418 -23.59 25.16 -10.10
C SER A 418 -22.09 25.03 -9.83
N ASN A 419 -21.61 25.73 -8.80
CA ASN A 419 -20.20 25.65 -8.41
C ASN A 419 -19.84 24.28 -7.79
N GLY A 420 -20.82 23.41 -7.51
CA GLY A 420 -20.63 22.12 -6.85
C GLY A 420 -19.66 21.20 -7.61
N LEU A 421 -19.89 21.02 -8.91
CA LEU A 421 -19.02 20.20 -9.76
C LEU A 421 -17.60 20.76 -9.84
N SER A 422 -17.47 22.09 -9.95
CA SER A 422 -16.17 22.76 -9.91
C SER A 422 -15.43 22.50 -8.59
N TYR A 423 -16.14 22.50 -7.45
CA TYR A 423 -15.55 22.15 -6.14
C TYR A 423 -15.10 20.70 -6.06
N PHE A 424 -15.86 19.76 -6.62
CA PHE A 424 -15.48 18.34 -6.61
C PHE A 424 -14.25 18.10 -7.51
N PHE A 425 -14.23 18.73 -8.69
CA PHE A 425 -13.07 18.70 -9.59
C PHE A 425 -11.82 19.30 -8.92
N THR A 426 -11.85 20.60 -8.62
CA THR A 426 -10.66 21.33 -8.10
C THR A 426 -10.29 20.95 -6.67
N GLY A 427 -11.27 20.65 -5.82
CA GLY A 427 -11.08 20.18 -4.46
C GLY A 427 -10.52 18.76 -4.40
N GLY A 428 -10.97 17.89 -5.31
CA GLY A 428 -10.38 16.57 -5.48
C GLY A 428 -8.91 16.63 -5.89
N LEU A 429 -8.55 17.49 -6.84
CA LEU A 429 -7.15 17.73 -7.24
C LEU A 429 -6.29 18.30 -6.08
N CYS A 430 -6.84 19.25 -5.32
CA CYS A 430 -6.15 19.79 -4.15
C CYS A 430 -5.86 18.70 -3.11
N CYS A 431 -6.88 17.91 -2.75
CA CYS A 431 -6.71 16.80 -1.81
C CYS A 431 -5.68 15.78 -2.34
N THR A 432 -5.75 15.45 -3.63
CA THR A 432 -4.76 14.58 -4.31
C THR A 432 -3.35 15.12 -4.15
N LEU A 433 -3.09 16.39 -4.48
CA LEU A 433 -1.77 17.02 -4.35
C LEU A 433 -1.26 17.04 -2.90
N LEU A 434 -2.13 17.30 -1.91
CA LEU A 434 -1.79 17.27 -0.50
C LEU A 434 -1.45 15.84 -0.02
N MET A 435 -2.18 14.83 -0.49
CA MET A 435 -1.87 13.43 -0.19
C MET A 435 -0.56 13.00 -0.84
N LEU A 436 -0.31 13.38 -2.09
CA LEU A 436 0.96 13.12 -2.79
C LEU A 436 2.15 13.80 -2.10
N PHE A 437 2.00 15.05 -1.64
CA PHE A 437 3.00 15.74 -0.84
C PHE A 437 3.28 14.97 0.47
N THR A 438 2.23 14.56 1.17
CA THR A 438 2.35 13.87 2.46
C THR A 438 3.01 12.50 2.29
N LEU A 439 2.63 11.73 1.26
CA LEU A 439 3.24 10.45 0.92
C LEU A 439 4.73 10.61 0.59
N ALA A 440 5.09 11.59 -0.23
CA ALA A 440 6.49 11.88 -0.53
C ALA A 440 7.27 12.24 0.75
N MET A 441 6.69 13.02 1.65
CA MET A 441 7.32 13.38 2.93
C MET A 441 7.44 12.23 3.93
N LEU A 442 6.63 11.17 3.80
CA LEU A 442 6.79 9.96 4.61
C LEU A 442 8.07 9.22 4.25
N GLU A 443 8.54 9.30 3.00
CA GLU A 443 9.79 8.70 2.58
C GLU A 443 10.99 9.49 3.11
N LYS A 444 11.90 8.80 3.81
CA LYS A 444 13.11 9.44 4.33
C LYS A 444 14.15 9.51 3.21
N SER A 445 14.42 10.69 2.69
CA SER A 445 15.48 10.91 1.70
C SER A 445 16.85 10.62 2.31
N ILE A 446 17.70 9.91 1.56
CA ILE A 446 19.12 9.71 1.90
C ILE A 446 19.97 10.75 1.17
N ASP A 447 19.47 11.32 0.08
CA ASP A 447 20.17 12.30 -0.77
C ASP A 447 20.61 13.57 -0.03
N ASP A 448 19.87 13.92 1.03
CA ASP A 448 20.09 15.13 1.81
C ASP A 448 21.03 14.89 3.03
N LEU A 449 21.42 13.63 3.33
CA LEU A 449 22.23 13.25 4.50
C LEU A 449 23.74 13.38 4.31
N ALA A 450 24.20 13.83 3.14
CA ALA A 450 25.62 14.01 2.84
C ALA A 450 26.34 15.05 3.73
N ASP A 451 25.61 15.89 4.48
CA ASP A 451 26.21 16.89 5.37
C ASP A 451 26.66 16.31 6.73
N GLU A 452 26.24 15.09 7.11
CA GLU A 452 26.53 14.54 8.46
C GLU A 452 27.77 13.63 8.52
N ASP A 453 28.28 13.13 7.38
CA ASP A 453 29.38 12.17 7.35
C ASP A 453 30.59 12.77 6.58
N PRO A 454 31.74 13.05 7.23
CA PRO A 454 32.87 13.77 6.63
C PRO A 454 33.57 13.04 5.47
N GLY A 455 33.14 11.81 5.13
CA GLY A 455 33.57 11.06 3.95
C GLY A 455 32.48 10.85 2.88
N ALA A 456 31.25 11.32 3.10
CA ALA A 456 30.14 11.11 2.17
C ALA A 456 30.18 12.11 1.01
N SER A 457 29.94 11.56 -0.19
CA SER A 457 29.70 12.29 -1.43
C SER A 457 28.72 13.45 -1.22
N LYS A 458 29.10 14.67 -1.63
CA LYS A 458 28.27 15.91 -1.61
C LYS A 458 26.79 15.63 -1.91
N ALA A 459 25.89 16.39 -1.26
CA ALA A 459 24.44 16.30 -1.45
C ALA A 459 24.04 16.12 -2.93
N THR A 460 23.23 15.09 -3.20
CA THR A 460 22.88 14.63 -4.56
C THR A 460 22.14 15.69 -5.35
N HIS A 461 21.30 16.47 -4.67
CA HIS A 461 20.47 17.53 -5.25
C HIS A 461 20.92 18.92 -4.79
N TYR A 462 20.53 19.94 -5.55
CA TYR A 462 20.81 21.34 -5.19
C TYR A 462 19.94 21.87 -4.05
N VAL A 463 18.73 21.32 -3.90
CA VAL A 463 17.67 21.80 -3.00
C VAL A 463 17.20 20.64 -2.13
N SER A 464 16.92 20.90 -0.85
CA SER A 464 16.43 19.86 0.06
C SER A 464 15.05 19.36 -0.34
N LYS A 465 14.74 18.09 -0.04
CA LYS A 465 13.50 17.42 -0.45
C LYS A 465 12.24 18.24 -0.19
N PHE A 466 12.13 18.86 0.99
CA PHE A 466 10.96 19.67 1.35
C PHE A 466 10.67 20.73 0.28
N TRP A 467 11.66 21.52 -0.12
CA TRP A 467 11.46 22.61 -1.09
C TRP A 467 11.29 22.10 -2.52
N ARG A 468 11.72 20.88 -2.85
CA ARG A 468 11.46 20.28 -4.16
C ARG A 468 9.98 19.97 -4.38
N ILE A 469 9.25 19.66 -3.31
CA ILE A 469 7.86 19.16 -3.38
C ILE A 469 6.86 20.13 -2.73
N ALA A 470 7.31 21.03 -1.85
CA ALA A 470 6.48 21.99 -1.14
C ALA A 470 5.51 22.80 -2.03
N PRO A 471 5.85 23.18 -3.28
CA PRO A 471 4.91 23.91 -4.14
C PRO A 471 3.59 23.21 -4.43
N ARG A 472 3.48 21.89 -4.23
CA ARG A 472 2.19 21.17 -4.30
C ARG A 472 1.12 21.74 -3.36
N ILE A 473 1.52 22.21 -2.18
CA ILE A 473 0.60 22.77 -1.18
C ILE A 473 -0.04 24.08 -1.67
N PRO A 474 0.73 25.16 -1.96
CA PRO A 474 0.13 26.40 -2.43
C PRO A 474 -0.59 26.23 -3.77
N VAL A 475 -0.08 25.38 -4.68
CA VAL A 475 -0.79 25.08 -5.94
C VAL A 475 -2.14 24.42 -5.65
N GLY A 476 -2.20 23.39 -4.80
CA GLY A 476 -3.46 22.75 -4.41
C GLY A 476 -4.46 23.73 -3.79
N VAL A 477 -3.99 24.61 -2.89
CA VAL A 477 -4.84 25.66 -2.30
C VAL A 477 -5.37 26.62 -3.37
N ILE A 478 -4.52 27.06 -4.31
CA ILE A 478 -4.93 27.92 -5.43
C ILE A 478 -6.00 27.21 -6.28
N LEU A 479 -5.86 25.91 -6.56
CA LEU A 479 -6.83 25.15 -7.35
C LEU A 479 -8.23 25.20 -6.71
N VAL A 480 -8.35 24.93 -5.42
CA VAL A 480 -9.65 25.05 -4.71
C VAL A 480 -10.20 26.46 -4.79
N CYS A 481 -9.34 27.47 -4.65
CA CYS A 481 -9.74 28.86 -4.76
C CYS A 481 -10.28 29.24 -6.16
N LEU A 482 -9.91 28.52 -7.23
CA LEU A 482 -10.44 28.78 -8.58
C LEU A 482 -11.95 28.57 -8.67
N SER A 483 -12.52 27.67 -7.87
CA SER A 483 -13.98 27.46 -7.82
C SER A 483 -14.75 28.66 -7.27
N TYR A 484 -14.07 29.59 -6.58
CA TYR A 484 -14.67 30.85 -6.14
C TYR A 484 -14.52 31.98 -7.18
N ALA A 485 -13.69 31.78 -8.20
CA ALA A 485 -13.40 32.82 -9.20
C ALA A 485 -14.44 32.87 -10.34
N GLU A 486 -15.47 32.02 -10.30
CA GLU A 486 -16.59 31.94 -11.27
C GLU A 486 -16.11 31.99 -12.73
N LEU A 487 -15.07 31.22 -13.03
CA LEU A 487 -14.49 31.13 -14.36
C LEU A 487 -15.40 30.31 -15.28
N GLU A 488 -15.45 30.70 -16.55
CA GLU A 488 -15.98 29.82 -17.61
C GLU A 488 -15.25 28.48 -17.59
N ILE A 489 -15.96 27.40 -17.89
CA ILE A 489 -15.46 26.02 -17.77
C ILE A 489 -14.13 25.83 -18.52
N THR A 490 -14.04 26.27 -19.79
CA THR A 490 -12.77 26.13 -20.55
C THR A 490 -11.61 26.89 -19.92
N LYS A 491 -11.88 28.09 -19.37
CA LYS A 491 -10.87 28.88 -18.67
C LYS A 491 -10.46 28.21 -17.36
N LEU A 492 -11.39 27.57 -16.65
CA LEU A 492 -11.10 26.77 -15.46
C LEU A 492 -10.13 25.62 -15.80
N PHE A 493 -10.47 24.78 -16.77
CA PHE A 493 -9.59 23.67 -17.22
C PHE A 493 -8.22 24.17 -17.66
N GLY A 494 -8.17 25.23 -18.48
CA GLY A 494 -6.92 25.82 -18.95
C GLY A 494 -6.06 26.37 -17.81
N THR A 495 -6.67 27.01 -16.81
CA THR A 495 -5.96 27.55 -15.64
C THR A 495 -5.43 26.45 -14.73
N VAL A 496 -6.25 25.42 -14.46
CA VAL A 496 -5.84 24.22 -13.70
C VAL A 496 -4.65 23.55 -14.38
N LEU A 497 -4.76 23.26 -15.68
CA LEU A 497 -3.68 22.65 -16.45
C LEU A 497 -2.41 23.50 -16.42
N SER A 498 -2.53 24.82 -16.61
CA SER A 498 -1.38 25.73 -16.60
C SER A 498 -0.64 25.71 -15.26
N LEU A 499 -1.36 25.73 -14.14
CA LEU A 499 -0.78 25.65 -12.80
C LEU A 499 -0.05 24.32 -12.57
N LEU A 500 -0.65 23.20 -13.01
CA LEU A 500 -0.03 21.88 -12.91
C LEU A 500 1.20 21.74 -13.81
N VAL A 501 1.18 22.32 -15.02
CA VAL A 501 2.34 22.36 -15.92
C VAL A 501 3.48 23.19 -15.32
N ILE A 502 3.17 24.32 -14.68
CA ILE A 502 4.17 25.14 -13.98
C ILE A 502 4.79 24.34 -12.82
N LEU A 503 3.96 23.66 -12.03
CA LEU A 503 4.41 22.79 -10.95
C LEU A 503 5.30 21.65 -11.47
N PHE A 504 4.89 21.00 -12.56
CA PHE A 504 5.65 19.95 -13.23
C PHE A 504 7.01 20.45 -13.73
N ALA A 505 7.04 21.61 -14.40
CA ALA A 505 8.29 22.22 -14.86
C ALA A 505 9.23 22.58 -13.69
N TYR A 506 8.68 23.10 -12.59
CA TYR A 506 9.43 23.36 -11.37
C TYR A 506 10.07 22.07 -10.82
N GLU A 507 9.28 21.01 -10.65
CA GLU A 507 9.75 19.73 -10.13
C GLU A 507 10.80 19.11 -11.06
N LEU A 508 10.58 19.12 -12.38
CA LEU A 508 11.55 18.63 -13.36
C LEU A 508 12.91 19.32 -13.27
N ILE A 509 12.93 20.65 -13.11
CA ILE A 509 14.18 21.41 -13.07
C ILE A 509 14.92 21.16 -11.75
N ILE A 510 14.20 21.16 -10.63
CA ILE A 510 14.80 21.08 -9.30
C ILE A 510 15.13 19.66 -8.85
N MET A 511 14.46 18.65 -9.42
CA MET A 511 14.78 17.24 -9.21
C MET A 511 16.02 16.78 -9.98
N GLN A 512 16.65 17.63 -10.80
CA GLN A 512 17.89 17.28 -11.46
C GLN A 512 19.02 17.05 -10.46
N CYS A 513 19.68 15.89 -10.62
CA CYS A 513 20.87 15.54 -9.88
C CYS A 513 22.07 16.41 -10.27
N ARG A 514 23.01 16.60 -9.34
CA ARG A 514 24.26 17.32 -9.63
C ARG A 514 25.13 16.52 -10.62
N PRO A 515 25.59 17.12 -11.74
CA PRO A 515 26.25 16.42 -12.85
C PRO A 515 27.64 15.81 -12.54
N ARG A 516 28.12 15.85 -11.29
CA ARG A 516 29.46 15.39 -10.90
C ARG A 516 29.45 14.15 -9.99
N LEU A 517 28.31 13.47 -9.84
CA LEU A 517 28.17 12.33 -8.93
C LEU A 517 27.94 11.00 -9.70
N PRO A 518 28.69 9.93 -9.38
CA PRO A 518 28.52 8.61 -10.00
C PRO A 518 27.13 8.00 -9.77
N SER A 519 26.48 8.34 -8.65
CA SER A 519 25.15 7.86 -8.27
C SER A 519 24.03 8.28 -9.24
N CYS A 520 24.33 9.17 -10.19
CA CYS A 520 23.37 9.77 -11.11
C CYS A 520 23.54 9.28 -12.56
N GLN A 521 24.45 8.34 -12.82
CA GLN A 521 24.69 7.83 -14.17
C GLN A 521 23.68 6.76 -14.61
N ASN A 522 22.85 6.24 -13.70
CA ASN A 522 21.87 5.16 -13.95
C ASN A 522 20.42 5.54 -13.54
N SER A 523 20.12 6.81 -13.26
CA SER A 523 18.78 7.28 -12.85
C SER A 523 18.02 7.92 -14.00
#